data_AF-A0A9W9ZZD3-F1
#
_entry.id   AF-A0A9W9ZZD3-F1
#
_cell.length_a   1.000
_cell.length_b   1.000
_cell.length_c   1.000
_cell.angle_alpha   90.00
_cell.angle_beta   90.00
_cell.angle_gamma   90.00
#
_symmetry.space_group_name_H-M   'P 1'
#
loop_
_entity.id
_entity.type
_entity.pdbx_description
1 polymer ?
#
loop_
_entity_poly.entity_id
_entity_poly.type
_entity_poly.pdbx_seq_one_letter_code
_entity_poly.pdbx_strand_id
1 'polypeptide(L)'
;MKEGSILAKGDFSLLLRSGVDLNGIDKHAVRTVTVQTKKSLIEDRVVNEGNPEEEFKRLEIAEEDRVIGYISWKMYSHYMQAGMCTIVAVAMVTFFAIVQGSLVVPDWWLLRLTSRTHDRQNQTADLCIYGSLVGGAFILSIMRAIALLNVMINSSKHLHNSMLSAILKAPVLFFDTNPIGRILNRFSGDIGILDELLPDVFVGAVQIVLFCIGAVTLPSFLNPWIILPATPLMIIFVLIGRYYMKTSRDLRRLEGINRSPVLSQFSDTLVGLVTIRAYKREHAFLEALYRFEFINCVIVVFL
;
A
#
# COMPACT_ATOMS: atom_id res chain seq x y z
N MET A 1 -5.87 -41.45 55.34
CA MET A 1 -5.66 -42.71 56.08
C MET A 1 -4.36 -42.59 56.86
N LYS A 2 -4.37 -42.82 58.17
CA LYS A 2 -3.18 -43.12 58.96
C LYS A 2 -3.46 -44.47 59.62
N GLU A 3 -2.53 -45.41 59.49
CA GLU A 3 -2.62 -46.75 60.07
C GLU A 3 -3.86 -47.57 59.65
N GLY A 4 -4.18 -47.56 58.35
CA GLY A 4 -5.05 -48.59 57.74
C GLY A 4 -6.55 -48.55 58.08
N SER A 5 -7.04 -47.55 58.82
CA SER A 5 -8.48 -47.33 59.04
C SER A 5 -8.98 -46.03 58.40
N ILE A 6 -10.25 -46.02 57.97
CA ILE A 6 -10.89 -44.87 57.32
C ILE A 6 -11.27 -43.85 58.40
N LEU A 7 -10.58 -42.71 58.42
CA LEU A 7 -10.77 -41.65 59.41
C LEU A 7 -12.02 -40.77 59.16
N ALA A 8 -12.50 -40.64 57.92
CA ALA A 8 -13.78 -39.99 57.58
C ALA A 8 -14.18 -40.25 56.12
N LYS A 9 -15.49 -40.27 55.81
CA LYS A 9 -16.03 -40.33 54.44
C LYS A 9 -17.24 -39.39 54.32
N GLY A 10 -17.22 -38.48 53.37
CA GLY A 10 -18.28 -37.48 53.14
C GLY A 10 -17.93 -36.50 52.01
N ASP A 11 -18.86 -35.59 51.71
CA ASP A 11 -18.73 -34.56 50.67
C ASP A 11 -17.67 -33.50 51.04
N PHE A 12 -17.00 -32.94 50.04
CA PHE A 12 -15.76 -32.17 50.16
C PHE A 12 -15.86 -30.96 51.12
N SER A 13 -17.04 -30.34 51.16
CA SER A 13 -17.35 -29.19 52.00
C SER A 13 -17.45 -29.53 53.51
N LEU A 14 -17.77 -30.79 53.86
CA LEU A 14 -17.85 -31.25 55.26
C LEU A 14 -16.47 -31.59 55.84
N LEU A 15 -15.53 -32.05 55.00
CA LEU A 15 -14.17 -32.39 55.42
C LEU A 15 -13.28 -31.15 55.65
N LEU A 16 -13.64 -30.01 55.04
CA LEU A 16 -12.94 -28.74 55.29
C LEU A 16 -13.25 -28.15 56.67
N ARG A 17 -14.43 -28.44 57.23
CA ARG A 17 -14.87 -27.94 58.55
C ARG A 17 -14.36 -28.79 59.72
N SER A 18 -13.88 -30.02 59.49
CA SER A 18 -13.43 -30.93 60.54
C SER A 18 -11.98 -30.70 60.99
N GLY A 19 -11.30 -29.65 60.49
CA GLY A 19 -10.01 -29.20 61.02
C GLY A 19 -8.84 -30.16 60.75
N VAL A 20 -8.93 -31.01 59.73
CA VAL A 20 -7.83 -31.90 59.33
C VAL A 20 -6.80 -31.10 58.51
N ASP A 21 -5.59 -30.96 59.03
CA ASP A 21 -4.50 -30.21 58.42
C ASP A 21 -3.96 -30.93 57.16
N LEU A 22 -4.28 -30.39 55.99
CA LEU A 22 -3.90 -30.93 54.67
C LEU A 22 -2.63 -30.28 54.09
N ASN A 23 -2.01 -29.31 54.78
CA ASN A 23 -0.85 -28.58 54.25
C ASN A 23 0.51 -29.28 54.47
N GLY A 24 0.52 -30.45 55.12
CA GLY A 24 1.75 -31.16 55.50
C GLY A 24 2.28 -32.20 54.50
N ILE A 25 1.56 -32.51 53.41
CA ILE A 25 1.91 -33.68 52.56
C ILE A 25 2.73 -33.30 51.31
N ASP A 26 2.73 -32.05 50.86
CA ASP A 26 3.24 -31.71 49.51
C ASP A 26 4.62 -31.01 49.45
N LYS A 27 5.30 -30.79 50.59
CA LYS A 27 6.55 -30.00 50.64
C LYS A 27 7.86 -30.79 50.66
N HIS A 28 7.83 -32.11 50.85
CA HIS A 28 9.07 -32.90 51.01
C HIS A 28 9.49 -33.77 49.82
N ALA A 29 8.63 -34.02 48.81
CA ALA A 29 8.98 -34.90 47.69
C ALA A 29 9.56 -34.17 46.45
N VAL A 30 9.25 -32.88 46.25
CA VAL A 30 9.63 -32.15 45.02
C VAL A 30 11.00 -31.47 45.13
N ARG A 31 11.51 -31.24 46.34
CA ARG A 31 12.71 -30.39 46.56
C ARG A 31 14.05 -31.07 46.30
N THR A 32 14.11 -32.40 46.20
CA THR A 32 15.40 -33.12 46.14
C THR A 32 15.88 -33.39 44.72
N VAL A 33 14.98 -33.43 43.72
CA VAL A 33 15.36 -33.75 42.32
C VAL A 33 15.72 -32.49 41.51
N THR A 34 15.15 -31.32 41.83
CA THR A 34 15.40 -30.08 41.05
C THR A 34 16.71 -29.38 41.39
N VAL A 35 17.32 -29.67 42.54
CA VAL A 35 18.50 -28.94 43.04
C VAL A 35 19.82 -29.47 42.44
N GLN A 36 19.89 -30.73 42.03
CA GLN A 36 21.13 -31.28 41.46
C GLN A 36 21.32 -30.99 39.97
N THR A 37 20.26 -30.96 39.15
CA THR A 37 20.40 -30.70 37.70
C THR A 37 20.66 -29.24 37.38
N LYS A 38 20.26 -28.30 38.25
CA LYS A 38 20.40 -26.86 37.99
C LYS A 38 21.80 -26.33 38.31
N LYS A 39 22.61 -27.03 39.11
CA LYS A 39 23.90 -26.51 39.59
C LYS A 39 25.07 -26.74 38.62
N SER A 40 24.98 -27.69 37.69
CA SER A 40 26.08 -27.98 36.73
C SER A 40 25.97 -27.26 35.39
N LEU A 41 24.93 -26.45 35.16
CA LEU A 41 24.72 -25.73 33.89
C LEU A 41 24.75 -24.20 34.05
N ILE A 42 24.94 -23.69 35.28
CA ILE A 42 24.86 -22.25 35.58
C ILE A 42 26.25 -21.59 35.69
N GLU A 43 27.35 -22.32 35.83
CA GLU A 43 28.68 -21.70 36.03
C GLU A 43 29.39 -21.18 34.76
N ASP A 44 28.89 -21.48 33.54
CA ASP A 44 29.54 -21.03 32.29
C ASP A 44 28.81 -19.90 31.53
N ARG A 45 27.80 -19.26 32.12
CA ARG A 45 27.13 -18.08 31.51
C ARG A 45 27.03 -16.91 32.46
N VAL A 46 28.18 -16.41 32.90
CA VAL A 46 28.29 -15.00 33.32
C VAL A 46 28.61 -14.17 32.08
N VAL A 47 27.58 -13.88 31.28
CA VAL A 47 27.64 -12.81 30.27
C VAL A 47 26.40 -11.95 30.44
N ASN A 48 26.64 -10.80 31.07
CA ASN A 48 25.93 -9.53 30.92
C ASN A 48 24.39 -9.63 31.01
N GLU A 49 23.84 -9.52 32.23
CA GLU A 49 22.44 -9.17 32.44
C GLU A 49 22.21 -7.73 31.92
N GLY A 50 21.81 -7.62 30.64
CA GLY A 50 21.23 -6.41 30.09
C GLY A 50 19.89 -6.13 30.76
N ASN A 51 19.53 -4.85 30.91
CA ASN A 51 18.26 -4.41 31.48
C ASN A 51 17.09 -5.15 30.77
N PRO A 52 16.19 -5.85 31.50
CA PRO A 52 15.03 -6.52 30.90
C PRO A 52 14.15 -5.59 30.06
N GLU A 53 14.10 -4.29 30.40
CA GLU A 53 13.38 -3.29 29.62
C GLU A 53 14.03 -3.01 28.25
N GLU A 54 15.35 -3.10 28.13
CA GLU A 54 16.05 -2.98 26.84
C GLU A 54 15.85 -4.23 25.97
N GLU A 55 15.82 -5.41 26.59
CA GLU A 55 15.55 -6.66 25.87
C GLU A 55 14.09 -6.70 25.35
N PHE A 56 13.14 -6.21 26.14
CA PHE A 56 11.74 -6.04 25.72
C PHE A 56 11.59 -4.99 24.60
N LYS A 57 12.31 -3.87 24.68
CA LYS A 57 12.38 -2.86 23.59
C LYS A 57 13.02 -3.38 22.30
N ARG A 58 13.95 -4.35 22.40
CA ARG A 58 14.54 -5.02 21.22
C ARG A 58 13.58 -6.03 20.58
N LEU A 59 12.68 -6.62 21.38
CA LEU A 59 11.63 -7.54 20.92
C LEU A 59 10.41 -6.81 20.36
N GLU A 60 10.22 -5.53 20.71
CA GLU A 60 9.26 -4.67 20.02
C GLU A 60 9.68 -4.52 18.56
N ILE A 61 8.89 -5.14 17.67
CA ILE A 61 9.00 -5.00 16.23
C ILE A 61 8.98 -3.50 15.93
N ALA A 62 10.11 -2.95 15.48
CA ALA A 62 10.24 -1.51 15.19
C ALA A 62 9.05 -1.04 14.36
N GLU A 63 8.26 -0.10 14.89
CA GLU A 63 7.14 0.49 14.17
C GLU A 63 7.65 1.04 12.84
N GLU A 64 6.91 0.79 11.75
CA GLU A 64 7.36 1.16 10.43
C GLU A 64 7.37 2.70 10.31
N ASP A 65 8.55 3.28 10.08
CA ASP A 65 8.72 4.72 9.85
C ASP A 65 7.86 5.16 8.66
N ARG A 66 6.69 5.72 8.99
CA ARG A 66 5.75 6.23 8.00
C ARG A 66 6.09 7.69 7.74
N VAL A 67 6.72 7.98 6.60
CA VAL A 67 6.90 9.37 6.16
C VAL A 67 5.53 9.91 5.73
N ILE A 68 4.88 10.65 6.63
CA ILE A 68 3.58 11.28 6.39
C ILE A 68 3.83 12.61 5.68
N GLY A 69 3.53 12.70 4.38
CA GLY A 69 3.74 13.95 3.64
C GLY A 69 3.50 13.89 2.13
N TYR A 70 3.80 15.01 1.48
CA TYR A 70 3.75 15.15 0.03
C TYR A 70 4.97 14.45 -0.60
N ILE A 71 4.74 13.57 -1.57
CA ILE A 71 5.83 12.99 -2.36
C ILE A 71 6.38 14.09 -3.27
N SER A 72 7.66 14.39 -3.14
CA SER A 72 8.31 15.40 -3.97
C SER A 72 8.41 14.94 -5.42
N TRP A 73 8.27 15.86 -6.39
CA TRP A 73 8.55 15.61 -7.80
C TRP A 73 9.95 15.01 -8.03
N LYS A 74 10.90 15.37 -7.15
CA LYS A 74 12.25 14.79 -7.16
C LYS A 74 12.24 13.27 -7.00
N MET A 75 11.32 12.71 -6.20
CA MET A 75 11.23 11.27 -6.00
C MET A 75 10.82 10.55 -7.29
N TYR A 76 9.80 11.06 -7.98
CA TYR A 76 9.39 10.54 -9.30
C TYR A 76 10.53 10.63 -10.33
N SER A 77 11.28 11.74 -10.30
CA SER A 77 12.44 11.92 -11.18
C SER A 77 13.57 10.94 -10.85
N HIS A 78 13.87 10.68 -9.58
CA HIS A 78 14.88 9.70 -9.19
C HIS A 78 14.46 8.28 -9.55
N TYR A 79 13.18 7.95 -9.35
CA TYR A 79 12.63 6.67 -9.73
C TYR A 79 12.80 6.41 -11.24
N MET A 80 12.41 7.37 -12.08
CA MET A 80 12.59 7.27 -13.53
C MET A 80 14.07 7.18 -13.92
N GLN A 81 14.93 8.00 -13.31
CA GLN A 81 16.37 8.02 -13.59
C GLN A 81 17.09 6.76 -13.12
N ALA A 82 16.55 6.02 -12.15
CA ALA A 82 17.09 4.73 -11.76
C ALA A 82 17.03 3.72 -12.94
N GLY A 83 15.99 3.81 -13.77
CA GLY A 83 15.83 2.97 -14.96
C GLY A 83 16.36 3.53 -16.27
N MET A 84 16.81 4.78 -16.34
CA MET A 84 17.22 5.38 -17.62
C MET A 84 18.36 6.38 -17.51
N CYS A 85 19.18 6.45 -18.56
CA CYS A 85 20.13 7.54 -18.75
C CYS A 85 19.39 8.86 -19.02
N THR A 86 19.99 9.98 -18.61
CA THR A 86 19.44 11.34 -18.82
C THR A 86 19.12 11.64 -20.28
N ILE A 87 19.92 11.13 -21.23
CA ILE A 87 19.70 11.27 -22.67
C ILE A 87 18.36 10.62 -23.09
N VAL A 88 18.09 9.41 -22.60
CA VAL A 88 16.83 8.70 -22.89
C VAL A 88 15.64 9.43 -22.28
N ALA A 89 15.80 10.01 -21.08
CA ALA A 89 14.77 10.83 -20.45
C ALA A 89 14.40 12.04 -21.32
N VAL A 90 15.40 12.78 -21.82
CA VAL A 90 15.18 13.93 -22.70
C VAL A 90 14.53 13.49 -24.01
N ALA A 91 15.01 12.42 -24.63
CA ALA A 91 14.42 11.86 -25.85
C ALA A 91 12.95 11.48 -25.63
N MET A 92 12.62 10.89 -24.48
CA MET A 92 11.26 10.52 -24.16
C MET A 92 10.35 11.73 -23.96
N VAL A 93 10.82 12.77 -23.27
CA VAL A 93 10.05 14.03 -23.14
C VAL A 93 9.79 14.66 -24.51
N THR A 94 10.78 14.68 -25.39
CA THR A 94 10.58 15.18 -26.77
C THR A 94 9.61 14.33 -27.56
N PHE A 95 9.67 13.00 -27.44
CA PHE A 95 8.74 12.09 -28.09
C PHE A 95 7.31 12.31 -27.59
N PHE A 96 7.12 12.53 -26.28
CA PHE A 96 5.82 12.83 -25.69
C PHE A 96 5.21 14.12 -26.23
N ALA A 97 6.04 15.17 -26.38
CA ALA A 97 5.60 16.42 -26.98
C ALA A 97 5.20 16.25 -28.46
N ILE A 98 5.95 15.45 -29.24
CA ILE A 98 5.63 15.14 -30.64
C ILE A 98 4.30 14.39 -30.74
N VAL A 99 4.09 13.35 -29.94
CA VAL A 99 2.83 12.59 -29.92
C VAL A 99 1.66 13.49 -29.53
N GLN A 100 1.85 14.37 -28.55
CA GLN A 100 0.81 15.32 -28.16
C GLN A 100 0.47 16.30 -29.28
N GLY A 101 1.47 16.82 -29.99
CA GLY A 101 1.24 17.66 -31.17
C GLY A 101 0.46 16.91 -32.25
N SER A 102 0.84 15.66 -32.54
CA SER A 102 0.17 14.81 -33.51
C SER A 102 -1.30 14.54 -33.16
N LEU A 103 -1.65 14.44 -31.88
CA LEU A 103 -3.04 14.28 -31.43
C LEU A 103 -3.88 15.55 -31.62
N VAL A 104 -3.27 16.73 -31.60
CA VAL A 104 -3.95 18.03 -31.75
C VAL A 104 -4.15 18.42 -33.23
N VAL A 105 -3.28 17.93 -34.13
CA VAL A 105 -3.34 18.25 -35.56
C VAL A 105 -4.66 17.83 -36.24
N PRO A 106 -5.26 16.65 -35.97
CA PRO A 106 -6.56 16.28 -36.51
C PRO A 106 -7.68 17.26 -36.15
N ASP A 107 -7.71 17.75 -34.91
CA ASP A 107 -8.72 18.72 -34.45
C ASP A 107 -8.59 20.05 -35.17
N TRP A 108 -7.35 20.52 -35.34
CA TRP A 108 -7.06 21.72 -36.13
C TRP A 108 -7.45 21.55 -37.60
N TRP A 109 -7.17 20.38 -38.19
CA TRP A 109 -7.57 20.06 -39.56
C TRP A 109 -9.09 20.06 -39.72
N LEU A 110 -9.82 19.48 -38.77
CA LEU A 110 -11.27 19.45 -38.76
C LEU A 110 -11.84 20.87 -38.70
N LEU A 111 -11.30 21.73 -37.85
CA LEU A 111 -11.69 23.14 -37.81
C LEU A 111 -11.44 23.86 -39.14
N ARG A 112 -10.30 23.59 -39.79
CA ARG A 112 -10.01 24.17 -41.11
C ARG A 112 -11.01 23.69 -42.15
N LEU A 113 -11.42 22.43 -42.10
CA LEU A 113 -12.42 21.85 -42.98
C LEU A 113 -13.81 22.47 -42.77
N THR A 114 -14.25 22.67 -41.52
CA THR A 114 -15.56 23.27 -41.22
C THR A 114 -15.66 24.75 -41.60
N SER A 115 -14.53 25.45 -41.72
CA SER A 115 -14.49 26.84 -42.22
C SER A 115 -14.66 27.00 -43.73
N ARG A 116 -14.70 25.90 -44.52
CA ARG A 116 -14.82 25.93 -45.99
C ARG A 116 -16.26 25.69 -46.46
N THR A 117 -16.59 26.21 -47.65
CA THR A 117 -17.90 26.04 -48.31
C THR A 117 -18.21 24.57 -48.65
N HIS A 118 -19.48 24.18 -48.53
CA HIS A 118 -19.96 22.79 -48.61
C HIS A 118 -19.55 22.02 -49.88
N ASP A 119 -19.46 22.69 -51.03
CA ASP A 119 -19.07 22.05 -52.31
C ASP A 119 -17.60 21.55 -52.33
N ARG A 120 -16.72 22.14 -51.51
CA ARG A 120 -15.31 21.72 -51.37
C ARG A 120 -15.07 20.80 -50.18
N GLN A 121 -16.07 20.62 -49.31
CA GLN A 121 -15.98 19.78 -48.11
C GLN A 121 -16.09 18.28 -48.45
N ASN A 122 -16.78 17.95 -49.54
CA ASN A 122 -17.05 16.57 -49.98
C ASN A 122 -15.94 15.95 -50.85
N GLN A 123 -14.76 16.57 -50.90
CA GLN A 123 -13.64 15.98 -51.64
C GLN A 123 -13.06 14.82 -50.83
N THR A 124 -13.13 13.60 -51.40
CA THR A 124 -12.62 12.36 -50.77
C THR A 124 -11.16 12.48 -50.32
N ALA A 125 -10.36 13.31 -50.98
CA ALA A 125 -8.98 13.60 -50.61
C ALA A 125 -8.85 14.22 -49.20
N ASP A 126 -9.73 15.16 -48.81
CA ASP A 126 -9.66 15.83 -47.50
C ASP A 126 -10.03 14.86 -46.36
N LEU A 127 -10.96 13.92 -46.61
CA LEU A 127 -11.29 12.84 -45.68
C LEU A 127 -10.15 11.82 -45.58
N CYS A 128 -9.48 11.47 -46.68
CA CYS A 128 -8.32 10.58 -46.66
C CYS A 128 -7.15 11.18 -45.86
N ILE A 129 -6.89 12.48 -46.02
CA ILE A 129 -5.87 13.19 -45.24
C ILE A 129 -6.22 13.16 -43.75
N TYR A 130 -7.46 13.51 -43.39
CA TYR A 130 -7.91 13.44 -42.00
C TYR A 130 -7.79 12.03 -41.42
N GLY A 131 -8.24 11.01 -42.14
CA GLY A 131 -8.13 9.60 -41.72
C GLY A 131 -6.67 9.18 -41.51
N SER A 132 -5.76 9.61 -42.39
CA SER A 132 -4.33 9.33 -42.24
C SER A 132 -3.70 10.03 -41.03
N LEU A 133 -4.12 11.26 -40.71
CA LEU A 133 -3.67 12.01 -39.53
C LEU A 133 -4.11 11.32 -38.24
N VAL A 134 -5.40 10.93 -38.16
CA VAL A 134 -5.94 10.20 -37.00
C VAL A 134 -5.26 8.84 -36.85
N GLY A 135 -5.11 8.09 -37.95
CA GLY A 135 -4.42 6.79 -37.95
C GLY A 135 -2.97 6.89 -37.49
N GLY A 136 -2.23 7.90 -37.98
CA GLY A 136 -0.86 8.17 -37.55
C GLY A 136 -0.76 8.56 -36.08
N ALA A 137 -1.65 9.43 -35.60
CA ALA A 137 -1.70 9.83 -34.19
C ALA A 137 -2.04 8.64 -33.27
N PHE A 138 -2.93 7.75 -33.71
CA PHE A 138 -3.28 6.53 -32.97
C PHE A 138 -2.07 5.58 -32.82
N ILE A 139 -1.35 5.32 -33.91
CA ILE A 139 -0.14 4.47 -33.88
C ILE A 139 0.92 5.08 -32.96
N LEU A 140 1.17 6.40 -33.07
CA LEU A 140 2.10 7.12 -32.21
C LEU A 140 1.70 7.08 -30.73
N SER A 141 0.40 7.12 -30.43
CA SER A 141 -0.12 6.98 -29.06
C SER A 141 0.15 5.59 -28.48
N ILE A 142 -0.01 4.53 -29.28
CA ILE A 142 0.35 3.16 -28.86
C ILE A 142 1.85 3.05 -28.63
N MET A 143 2.68 3.58 -29.53
CA MET A 143 4.14 3.58 -29.37
C MET A 143 4.55 4.32 -28.08
N ARG A 144 3.90 5.44 -27.76
CA ARG A 144 4.09 6.19 -26.51
C ARG A 144 3.77 5.35 -25.28
N ALA A 145 2.65 4.65 -25.27
CA ALA A 145 2.26 3.79 -24.16
C ALA A 145 3.28 2.66 -23.94
N ILE A 146 3.70 1.98 -25.02
CA ILE A 146 4.71 0.91 -24.96
C ILE A 146 6.07 1.45 -24.48
N ALA A 147 6.50 2.61 -24.99
CA ALA A 147 7.77 3.21 -24.58
C ALA A 147 7.80 3.52 -23.08
N LEU A 148 6.69 4.06 -22.54
CA LEU A 148 6.58 4.38 -21.12
C LEU A 148 6.51 3.14 -20.25
N LEU A 149 5.76 2.12 -20.67
CA LEU A 149 5.71 0.85 -19.95
C LEU A 149 7.10 0.20 -19.85
N ASN A 150 7.85 0.18 -20.96
CA ASN A 150 9.22 -0.36 -20.96
C ASN A 150 10.15 0.39 -19.98
N VAL A 151 10.05 1.72 -19.96
CA VAL A 151 10.81 2.56 -19.02
C VAL A 151 10.45 2.25 -17.56
N MET A 152 9.16 2.13 -17.26
CA MET A 152 8.70 1.84 -15.90
C MET A 152 9.18 0.47 -15.43
N ILE A 153 9.02 -0.56 -16.27
CA ILE A 153 9.49 -1.92 -15.99
C ILE A 153 11.01 -1.93 -15.80
N ASN A 154 11.77 -1.20 -16.61
CA ASN A 154 13.22 -1.14 -16.44
C ASN A 154 13.63 -0.42 -15.14
N SER A 155 12.90 0.63 -14.76
CA SER A 155 13.11 1.35 -13.50
C SER A 155 12.82 0.46 -12.30
N SER A 156 11.73 -0.29 -12.33
CA SER A 156 11.40 -1.26 -11.29
C SER A 156 12.42 -2.39 -11.19
N LYS A 157 12.86 -2.96 -12.32
CA LYS A 157 13.94 -3.96 -12.33
C LYS A 157 15.21 -3.43 -11.68
N HIS A 158 15.58 -2.19 -11.96
CA HIS A 158 16.74 -1.56 -11.33
C HIS A 158 16.54 -1.39 -9.83
N LEU A 159 15.36 -0.93 -9.40
CA LEU A 159 15.03 -0.77 -7.99
C LEU A 159 15.06 -2.11 -7.24
N HIS A 160 14.45 -3.15 -7.81
CA HIS A 160 14.46 -4.51 -7.27
C HIS A 160 15.90 -5.04 -7.14
N ASN A 161 16.72 -4.90 -8.17
CA ASN A 161 18.11 -5.35 -8.15
C ASN A 161 18.96 -4.57 -7.14
N SER A 162 18.74 -3.26 -7.01
CA SER A 162 19.39 -2.43 -6.01
C SER A 162 19.00 -2.83 -4.59
N MET A 163 17.71 -3.07 -4.36
CA MET A 163 17.19 -3.55 -3.07
C MET A 163 17.78 -4.93 -2.71
N LEU A 164 17.80 -5.86 -3.67
CA LEU A 164 18.41 -7.17 -3.50
C LEU A 164 19.90 -7.07 -3.17
N SER A 165 20.66 -6.23 -3.90
CA SER A 165 22.09 -6.03 -3.63
C SER A 165 22.34 -5.43 -2.26
N ALA A 166 21.50 -4.48 -1.82
CA ALA A 166 21.61 -3.87 -0.50
C ALA A 166 21.35 -4.87 0.62
N ILE A 167 20.33 -5.73 0.46
CA ILE A 167 19.97 -6.73 1.47
C ILE A 167 21.03 -7.83 1.57
N LEU A 168 21.58 -8.30 0.45
CA LEU A 168 22.66 -9.29 0.47
C LEU A 168 23.95 -8.77 1.13
N LYS A 169 24.14 -7.45 1.18
CA LYS A 169 25.29 -6.79 1.84
C LYS A 169 24.97 -6.31 3.25
N ALA A 170 23.74 -6.48 3.72
CA ALA A 170 23.32 -5.99 5.02
C ALA A 170 23.96 -6.82 6.16
N PRO A 171 24.32 -6.19 7.30
CA PRO A 171 24.82 -6.91 8.46
C PRO A 171 23.76 -7.84 9.05
N VAL A 172 24.16 -8.91 9.73
CA VAL A 172 23.23 -9.86 10.39
C VAL A 172 22.24 -9.14 11.32
N LEU A 173 22.69 -8.08 12.00
CA LEU A 173 21.85 -7.23 12.86
C LEU A 173 20.60 -6.67 12.15
N PHE A 174 20.67 -6.43 10.84
CA PHE A 174 19.51 -5.98 10.06
C PHE A 174 18.40 -7.03 10.07
N PHE A 175 18.75 -8.31 9.95
CA PHE A 175 17.81 -9.43 9.93
C PHE A 175 17.29 -9.80 11.32
N ASP A 176 18.06 -9.53 12.37
CA ASP A 176 17.59 -9.69 13.75
C ASP A 176 16.56 -8.61 14.12
N THR A 177 16.70 -7.40 13.57
CA THR A 177 15.81 -6.26 13.85
C THR A 177 14.59 -6.22 12.93
N ASN A 178 14.68 -6.80 11.72
CA ASN A 178 13.61 -6.77 10.73
C ASN A 178 13.09 -8.18 10.46
N PRO A 179 11.82 -8.49 10.82
CA PRO A 179 11.27 -9.82 10.58
C PRO A 179 11.23 -10.12 9.07
N ILE A 180 11.53 -11.37 8.72
CA ILE A 180 11.58 -11.83 7.32
C ILE A 180 10.29 -11.49 6.55
N GLY A 181 9.13 -11.56 7.22
CA GLY A 181 7.85 -11.20 6.62
C GLY A 181 7.77 -9.76 6.12
N ARG A 182 8.41 -8.79 6.80
CA ARG A 182 8.46 -7.38 6.37
C ARG A 182 9.30 -7.22 5.10
N ILE A 183 10.45 -7.89 5.06
CA ILE A 183 11.33 -7.87 3.89
C ILE A 183 10.60 -8.47 2.69
N LEU A 184 9.91 -9.60 2.89
CA LEU A 184 9.12 -10.24 1.86
C LEU A 184 7.99 -9.32 1.36
N ASN A 185 7.24 -8.68 2.27
CA ASN A 185 6.17 -7.76 1.90
C ASN A 185 6.66 -6.57 1.05
N ARG A 186 7.88 -6.06 1.31
CA ARG A 186 8.48 -5.02 0.46
C ARG A 186 8.83 -5.53 -0.94
N PHE A 187 9.38 -6.74 -1.04
CA PHE A 187 9.72 -7.34 -2.34
C PHE A 187 8.51 -7.77 -3.17
N SER A 188 7.43 -8.22 -2.53
CA SER A 188 6.24 -8.69 -3.23
C SER A 188 5.19 -7.60 -3.33
N GLY A 189 4.71 -7.07 -2.20
CA GLY A 189 3.64 -6.09 -2.13
C GLY A 189 4.04 -4.73 -2.72
N ASP A 190 5.11 -4.13 -2.19
CA ASP A 190 5.46 -2.75 -2.56
C ASP A 190 6.01 -2.66 -4.00
N ILE A 191 6.90 -3.58 -4.37
CA ILE A 191 7.39 -3.67 -5.76
C ILE A 191 6.25 -4.06 -6.72
N GLY A 192 5.35 -4.95 -6.32
CA GLY A 192 4.18 -5.32 -7.13
C GLY A 192 3.27 -4.13 -7.45
N ILE A 193 2.99 -3.26 -6.47
CA ILE A 193 2.23 -2.01 -6.70
C ILE A 193 2.97 -1.10 -7.68
N LEU A 194 4.30 -1.03 -7.57
CA LEU A 194 5.14 -0.21 -8.42
C LEU A 194 5.26 -0.75 -9.86
N ASP A 195 5.14 -2.06 -10.05
CA ASP A 195 5.16 -2.71 -11.37
C ASP A 195 3.80 -2.72 -12.08
N GLU A 196 2.72 -2.89 -11.34
CA GLU A 196 1.38 -3.07 -11.92
C GLU A 196 0.57 -1.77 -11.91
N LEU A 197 0.48 -1.10 -10.76
CA LEU A 197 -0.42 0.03 -10.57
C LEU A 197 0.21 1.36 -11.00
N LEU A 198 1.48 1.58 -10.65
CA LEU A 198 2.15 2.86 -10.92
C LEU A 198 2.21 3.20 -12.43
N PRO A 199 2.53 2.26 -13.35
CA PRO A 199 2.59 2.57 -14.77
C PRO A 199 1.23 3.00 -15.34
N ASP A 200 0.16 2.28 -14.99
CA ASP A 200 -1.19 2.56 -15.46
C ASP A 200 -1.66 3.96 -15.03
N VAL A 201 -1.56 4.24 -13.72
CA VAL A 201 -1.94 5.54 -13.16
C VAL A 201 -1.09 6.67 -13.75
N PHE A 202 0.21 6.43 -13.97
CA PHE A 202 1.11 7.46 -14.50
C PHE A 202 0.84 7.78 -15.97
N VAL A 203 0.60 6.76 -16.82
CA VAL A 203 0.19 6.97 -18.22
C VAL A 203 -1.11 7.77 -18.27
N GLY A 204 -2.11 7.37 -17.48
CA GLY A 204 -3.38 8.07 -17.39
C GLY A 204 -3.23 9.53 -16.94
N ALA A 205 -2.43 9.78 -15.90
CA ALA A 205 -2.17 11.12 -15.39
C ALA A 205 -1.49 12.02 -16.44
N VAL A 206 -0.43 11.53 -17.10
CA VAL A 206 0.27 12.28 -18.15
C VAL A 206 -0.67 12.57 -19.32
N GLN A 207 -1.49 11.58 -19.73
CA GLN A 207 -2.46 11.75 -20.81
C GLN A 207 -3.52 12.82 -20.48
N ILE A 208 -4.09 12.80 -19.27
CA ILE A 208 -5.09 13.78 -18.84
C ILE A 208 -4.48 15.18 -18.80
N VAL A 209 -3.28 15.35 -18.21
CA VAL A 209 -2.61 16.65 -18.12
C VAL A 209 -2.33 17.21 -19.52
N LEU A 210 -1.77 16.39 -20.42
CA LEU A 210 -1.49 16.82 -21.78
C LEU A 210 -2.77 17.14 -22.57
N PHE A 211 -3.83 16.35 -22.39
CA PHE A 211 -5.14 16.62 -22.99
C PHE A 211 -5.72 17.95 -22.50
N CYS A 212 -5.68 18.23 -21.19
CA CYS A 212 -6.11 19.52 -20.64
C CYS A 212 -5.32 20.69 -21.23
N ILE A 213 -3.99 20.55 -21.35
CA ILE A 213 -3.15 21.58 -21.99
C ILE A 213 -3.59 21.79 -23.43
N GLY A 214 -3.79 20.73 -24.21
CA GLY A 214 -4.26 20.80 -25.60
C GLY A 214 -5.63 21.46 -25.73
N ALA A 215 -6.58 21.07 -24.87
CA ALA A 215 -7.95 21.57 -24.86
C ALA A 215 -8.05 23.06 -24.52
N VAL A 216 -7.13 23.61 -23.72
CA VAL A 216 -7.05 25.05 -23.44
C VAL A 216 -6.30 25.78 -24.54
N THR A 217 -5.20 25.20 -25.02
CA THR A 217 -4.26 25.85 -25.94
C THR A 217 -4.87 26.04 -27.34
N LEU A 218 -5.52 25.01 -27.90
CA LEU A 218 -6.04 25.06 -29.27
C LEU A 218 -7.14 26.14 -29.46
N PRO A 219 -8.17 26.24 -28.59
CA PRO A 219 -9.15 27.32 -28.67
C PRO A 219 -8.53 28.71 -28.41
N SER A 220 -7.57 28.80 -27.49
CA SER A 220 -6.90 30.06 -27.17
C SER A 220 -6.09 30.62 -28.34
N PHE A 221 -5.48 29.76 -29.16
CA PHE A 221 -4.80 30.18 -30.39
C PHE A 221 -5.74 30.76 -31.44
N LEU A 222 -6.98 30.25 -31.49
CA LEU A 222 -7.98 30.68 -32.48
C LEU A 222 -8.68 31.96 -32.06
N ASN A 223 -9.01 32.06 -30.77
CA ASN A 223 -9.68 33.22 -30.19
C ASN A 223 -9.08 33.52 -28.80
N PRO A 224 -8.19 34.52 -28.70
CA PRO A 224 -7.58 34.91 -27.44
C PRO A 224 -8.57 35.30 -26.34
N TRP A 225 -9.79 35.72 -26.70
CA TRP A 225 -10.84 36.06 -25.73
C TRP A 225 -11.32 34.86 -24.91
N ILE A 226 -11.09 33.62 -25.36
CA ILE A 226 -11.44 32.39 -24.62
C ILE A 226 -10.59 32.24 -23.34
N ILE A 227 -9.43 32.89 -23.26
CA ILE A 227 -8.59 32.88 -22.06
C ILE A 227 -9.32 33.54 -20.88
N LEU A 228 -10.15 34.55 -21.15
CA LEU A 228 -10.87 35.31 -20.13
C LEU A 228 -11.84 34.43 -19.31
N PRO A 229 -12.74 33.61 -19.90
CA PRO A 229 -13.54 32.64 -19.15
C PRO A 229 -12.76 31.39 -18.72
N ALA A 230 -11.71 30.98 -19.44
CA ALA A 230 -10.91 29.80 -19.08
C ALA A 230 -10.13 30.00 -17.76
N THR A 231 -9.62 31.22 -17.52
CA THR A 231 -8.84 31.54 -16.32
C THR A 231 -9.61 31.34 -15.00
N PRO A 232 -10.79 31.94 -14.78
CA PRO A 232 -11.55 31.73 -13.54
C PRO A 232 -12.00 30.28 -13.38
N LEU A 233 -12.36 29.60 -14.48
CA LEU A 233 -12.70 28.17 -14.45
C LEU A 233 -11.52 27.33 -13.94
N MET A 234 -10.31 27.62 -14.42
CA MET A 234 -9.10 26.91 -13.99
C MET A 234 -8.75 27.19 -12.52
N ILE A 235 -8.96 28.42 -12.04
CA ILE A 235 -8.79 28.76 -10.62
C ILE A 235 -9.76 27.94 -9.76
N ILE A 236 -11.04 27.90 -10.12
CA ILE A 236 -12.06 27.11 -9.42
C ILE A 236 -11.67 25.63 -9.40
N PHE A 237 -11.24 25.09 -10.55
CA PHE A 237 -10.80 23.71 -10.65
C PHE A 237 -9.62 23.40 -9.71
N VAL A 238 -8.62 24.28 -9.65
CA VAL A 238 -7.46 24.12 -8.74
C VAL A 238 -7.89 24.22 -7.27
N LEU A 239 -8.82 25.11 -6.92
CA LEU A 239 -9.35 25.23 -5.55
C LEU A 239 -10.10 23.97 -5.13
N ILE A 240 -11.01 23.48 -5.98
CA ILE A 240 -11.75 22.23 -5.74
C ILE A 240 -10.76 21.06 -5.65
N GLY A 241 -9.79 20.97 -6.56
CA GLY A 241 -8.77 19.92 -6.54
C GLY A 241 -7.94 19.92 -5.26
N ARG A 242 -7.54 21.09 -4.76
CA ARG A 242 -6.83 21.21 -3.47
C ARG A 242 -7.68 20.76 -2.30
N TYR A 243 -8.96 21.14 -2.27
CA TYR A 243 -9.89 20.72 -1.24
C TYR A 243 -10.13 19.20 -1.28
N TYR A 244 -10.47 18.66 -2.45
CA TYR A 244 -10.67 17.23 -2.68
C TYR A 244 -9.44 16.41 -2.28
N MET A 245 -8.23 16.83 -2.70
CA MET A 245 -7.00 16.11 -2.36
C MET A 245 -6.74 16.09 -0.86
N LYS A 246 -7.08 17.14 -0.10
CA LYS A 246 -6.96 17.13 1.36
C LYS A 246 -7.93 16.13 1.97
N THR A 247 -9.21 16.21 1.61
CA THR A 247 -10.26 15.33 2.13
C THR A 247 -10.03 13.86 1.76
N SER A 248 -9.69 13.57 0.50
CA SER A 248 -9.40 12.21 0.02
C SER A 248 -8.23 11.57 0.79
N ARG A 249 -7.18 12.33 1.10
CA ARG A 249 -6.06 11.84 1.93
C ARG A 249 -6.50 11.50 3.35
N ASP A 250 -7.30 12.36 3.97
CA ASP A 250 -7.83 12.11 5.31
C ASP A 250 -8.78 10.90 5.33
N LEU A 251 -9.60 10.72 4.30
CA LEU A 251 -10.47 9.55 4.12
C LEU A 251 -9.68 8.26 3.90
N ARG A 252 -8.68 8.25 2.99
CA ARG A 252 -7.78 7.10 2.80
C ARG A 252 -7.03 6.74 4.09
N ARG A 253 -6.65 7.73 4.90
CA ARG A 253 -6.04 7.49 6.21
C ARG A 253 -7.04 6.82 7.16
N LEU A 254 -8.28 7.30 7.19
CA LEU A 254 -9.34 6.74 8.03
C LEU A 254 -9.70 5.31 7.60
N GLU A 255 -9.74 5.03 6.31
CA GLU A 255 -9.91 3.70 5.73
C GLU A 255 -8.78 2.77 6.20
N GLY A 256 -7.51 3.22 6.09
CA GLY A 256 -6.35 2.44 6.52
C GLY A 256 -6.37 2.10 8.02
N ILE A 257 -6.80 3.04 8.88
CA ILE A 257 -6.93 2.81 10.33
C ILE A 257 -8.06 1.81 10.62
N ASN A 258 -9.19 1.90 9.93
CA ASN A 258 -10.34 1.02 10.17
C ASN A 258 -10.20 -0.37 9.54
N ARG A 259 -9.32 -0.55 8.55
CA ARG A 259 -9.05 -1.85 7.93
C ARG A 259 -8.30 -2.81 8.86
N SER A 260 -7.40 -2.31 9.72
CA SER A 260 -6.59 -3.17 10.60
C SER A 260 -7.41 -3.94 11.65
N PRO A 261 -8.36 -3.31 12.39
CA PRO A 261 -9.22 -4.01 13.34
C PRO A 261 -10.07 -5.13 12.70
N VAL A 262 -10.60 -4.90 11.48
CA VAL A 262 -11.38 -5.92 10.74
C VAL A 262 -10.53 -7.17 10.51
N LEU A 263 -9.30 -6.99 10.02
CA LEU A 263 -8.41 -8.11 9.72
C LEU A 263 -7.95 -8.82 10.99
N SER A 264 -7.67 -8.07 12.07
CA SER A 264 -7.30 -8.63 13.37
C SER A 264 -8.42 -9.50 13.94
N GLN A 265 -9.65 -8.98 14.00
CA GLN A 265 -10.79 -9.73 14.52
C GLN A 265 -11.10 -10.97 13.67
N PHE A 266 -10.97 -10.86 12.35
CA PHE A 266 -11.12 -12.00 11.45
C PHE A 266 -10.06 -13.08 11.74
N SER A 267 -8.80 -12.68 11.93
CA SER A 267 -7.71 -13.60 12.29
C SER A 267 -7.96 -14.28 13.65
N ASP A 268 -8.34 -13.52 14.67
CA ASP A 268 -8.68 -14.05 16.00
C ASP A 268 -9.87 -15.02 15.95
N THR A 269 -10.85 -14.73 15.10
CA THR A 269 -12.01 -15.61 14.88
C THR A 269 -11.61 -16.91 14.21
N LEU A 270 -10.68 -16.89 13.25
CA LEU A 270 -10.17 -18.11 12.60
C LEU A 270 -9.39 -18.99 13.58
N VAL A 271 -8.53 -18.39 14.41
CA VAL A 271 -7.75 -19.11 15.42
C VAL A 271 -8.69 -19.65 16.53
N GLY A 272 -9.66 -18.84 16.96
CA GLY A 272 -10.61 -19.17 18.03
C GLY A 272 -11.85 -19.94 17.59
N LEU A 273 -11.95 -20.37 16.32
CA LEU A 273 -13.20 -20.84 15.72
C LEU A 273 -13.84 -22.01 16.48
N VAL A 274 -13.03 -22.95 16.94
CA VAL A 274 -13.50 -24.12 17.70
C VAL A 274 -14.09 -23.70 19.04
N THR A 275 -13.44 -22.76 19.73
CA THR A 275 -13.90 -22.19 21.00
C THR A 275 -15.21 -21.44 20.81
N ILE A 276 -15.31 -20.60 19.78
CA ILE A 276 -16.52 -19.82 19.49
C ILE A 276 -17.72 -20.74 19.24
N ARG A 277 -17.52 -21.82 18.49
CA ARG A 277 -18.56 -22.84 18.24
C ARG A 277 -18.92 -23.64 19.49
N ALA A 278 -17.94 -23.98 20.32
CA ALA A 278 -18.17 -24.69 21.58
C ALA A 278 -19.04 -23.87 22.55
N TYR A 279 -18.85 -22.55 22.59
CA TYR A 279 -19.62 -21.63 23.42
C TYR A 279 -20.89 -21.06 22.75
N LYS A 280 -21.18 -21.42 21.49
CA LYS A 280 -22.33 -20.93 20.71
C LYS A 280 -22.41 -19.39 20.67
N ARG A 281 -21.28 -18.73 20.44
CA ARG A 281 -21.13 -17.26 20.42
C ARG A 281 -20.91 -16.68 19.02
N GLU A 282 -21.26 -17.41 17.98
CA GLU A 282 -21.05 -17.02 16.58
C GLU A 282 -21.71 -15.67 16.25
N HIS A 283 -22.94 -15.45 16.71
CA HIS A 283 -23.69 -14.21 16.45
C HIS A 283 -23.01 -12.97 17.02
N ALA A 284 -22.46 -13.05 18.24
CA ALA A 284 -21.80 -11.92 18.88
C ALA A 284 -20.51 -11.50 18.14
N PHE A 285 -19.76 -12.49 17.64
CA PHE A 285 -18.56 -12.23 16.84
C PHE A 285 -18.90 -11.68 15.45
N LEU A 286 -19.96 -12.20 14.81
CA LEU A 286 -20.43 -11.68 13.52
C LEU A 286 -20.94 -10.23 13.64
N GLU A 287 -21.70 -9.90 14.69
CA GLU A 287 -22.19 -8.55 14.92
C GLU A 287 -21.04 -7.55 15.11
N ALA A 288 -20.02 -7.94 15.88
CA ALA A 288 -18.81 -7.13 16.04
C ALA A 288 -18.05 -6.95 14.72
N LEU A 289 -17.94 -8.00 13.89
CA LEU A 289 -17.31 -7.93 12.56
C LEU A 289 -18.06 -6.95 11.64
N TYR A 290 -19.39 -7.08 11.55
CA TYR A 290 -20.22 -6.21 10.71
C TYR A 290 -20.17 -4.74 11.15
N ARG A 291 -20.00 -4.47 12.45
CA ARG A 291 -19.85 -3.10 12.95
C ARG A 291 -18.60 -2.42 12.39
N PHE A 292 -17.48 -3.13 12.32
CA PHE A 292 -16.25 -2.58 11.72
C PHE A 292 -16.35 -2.49 10.21
N GLU A 293 -16.97 -3.47 9.54
CA GLU A 293 -17.19 -3.45 8.11
C GLU A 293 -18.12 -2.30 7.68
N PHE A 294 -19.18 -2.01 8.44
CA PHE A 294 -20.08 -0.89 8.19
C PHE A 294 -19.35 0.45 8.22
N ILE A 295 -18.50 0.67 9.22
CA ILE A 295 -17.69 1.89 9.32
C ILE A 295 -16.77 2.02 8.10
N ASN A 296 -16.12 0.93 7.70
CA ASN A 296 -15.24 0.94 6.53
C ASN A 296 -16.02 1.20 5.22
N CYS A 297 -17.18 0.56 5.05
CA CYS A 297 -18.05 0.75 3.89
C CYS A 297 -18.53 2.20 3.74
N VAL A 298 -18.94 2.83 4.84
CA VAL A 298 -19.31 4.25 4.85
C VAL A 298 -18.15 5.12 4.37
N ILE A 299 -16.92 4.86 4.83
CA ILE A 299 -15.73 5.62 4.42
C ILE A 299 -15.43 5.45 2.93
N VAL A 300 -15.51 4.22 2.42
CA VAL A 300 -15.27 3.90 1.00
C VAL A 300 -16.31 4.57 0.09
N VAL A 301 -17.57 4.70 0.51
CA VAL A 301 -18.61 5.39 -0.27
C VAL A 301 -18.31 6.89 -0.44
N PHE A 302 -17.55 7.50 0.47
CA PHE A 302 -17.16 8.92 0.38
C PHE A 302 -15.83 9.17 -0.35
N LEU A 303 -15.15 8.12 -0.82
CA LEU A 303 -13.87 8.18 -1.54
C LEU A 303 -14.04 8.24 -3.05
#